data_AF-A0A3M2E1L8-F1
#
_entry.id   AF-A0A3M2E1L8-F1
#
_cell.length_a   1.000
_cell.length_b   1.000
_cell.length_c   1.000
_cell.angle_alpha   90.00
_cell.angle_beta   90.00
_cell.angle_gamma   90.00
#
_symmetry.space_group_name_H-M   'P 1'
#
loop_
_entity.id
_entity.type
_entity.pdbx_description
1 polymer ?
#
loop_
_entity_poly.entity_id
_entity_poly.type
_entity_poly.pdbx_seq_one_letter_code
_entity_poly.pdbx_strand_id
1 'polypeptide(L)'
;MATTYRADIDGLRALAVLPVVLFHAGVPGFSGGYVGVDVFFVISGYLITGILAAETSAGRLSILGFYERRVRRILPALIAVCAVTAAAALAVMMPQDLREFGRSLAGAMLFFSNFVFAAGAGYFDAPAETKPLLHTWSLSIEEQFYLIFPWVMLWLRGRWRRPVLLALLGASLAASIAGVRFDPENAFFMPHLRAWELLLGGLIALGWPPAAPRLAPALGLAGLALVLGPVFLYDRATPFPGLAALAPCIGAGLVILI
;
A
#
# COMPACT_ATOMS: atom_id res chain seq x y z
N MET A 1 -10.29 16.65 -19.63
CA MET A 1 -9.43 15.78 -20.44
C MET A 1 -9.55 14.39 -19.87
N ALA A 2 -10.01 13.43 -20.68
CA ALA A 2 -10.04 12.03 -20.27
C ALA A 2 -8.60 11.60 -19.98
N THR A 3 -8.34 11.13 -18.77
CA THR A 3 -7.08 10.46 -18.44
C THR A 3 -6.96 9.26 -19.37
N THR A 4 -5.94 9.23 -20.23
CA THR A 4 -5.64 8.08 -21.09
C THR A 4 -5.59 6.82 -20.22
N TYR A 5 -6.43 5.84 -20.54
CA TYR A 5 -6.48 4.58 -19.82
C TYR A 5 -5.13 3.85 -19.96
N ARG A 6 -4.60 3.36 -18.84
CA ARG A 6 -3.31 2.68 -18.74
C ARG A 6 -3.50 1.22 -18.35
N ALA A 7 -3.63 0.37 -19.36
CA ALA A 7 -3.86 -1.07 -19.20
C ALA A 7 -2.69 -1.79 -18.50
N ASP A 8 -1.48 -1.26 -18.66
CA ASP A 8 -0.26 -1.72 -18.02
C ASP A 8 -0.30 -1.58 -16.49
N ILE A 9 -0.93 -0.52 -15.96
CA ILE A 9 -1.14 -0.36 -14.51
C ILE A 9 -2.09 -1.44 -13.98
N ASP A 10 -3.14 -1.78 -14.73
CA ASP A 10 -4.06 -2.86 -14.34
C ASP A 10 -3.38 -4.22 -14.41
N GLY A 11 -2.51 -4.46 -15.41
CA GLY A 11 -1.64 -5.63 -15.45
C GLY A 11 -0.71 -5.72 -14.23
N LEU A 12 -0.08 -4.60 -13.85
CA LEU A 12 0.78 -4.56 -12.67
C LEU A 12 0.00 -4.81 -11.37
N ARG A 13 -1.25 -4.32 -11.25
CA ARG A 13 -2.12 -4.65 -10.12
C ARG A 13 -2.47 -6.14 -10.06
N ALA A 14 -2.73 -6.76 -11.22
CA ALA A 14 -2.99 -8.20 -11.29
C ALA A 14 -1.76 -8.99 -10.81
N LEU A 15 -0.56 -8.58 -11.25
CA LEU A 15 0.71 -9.15 -10.80
C LEU A 15 1.01 -8.86 -9.32
N ALA A 16 0.41 -7.84 -8.72
CA ALA A 16 0.53 -7.54 -7.29
C ALA A 16 -0.45 -8.35 -6.43
N VAL A 17 -1.72 -8.48 -6.84
CA VAL A 17 -2.75 -9.14 -6.00
C VAL A 17 -2.67 -10.66 -6.04
N LEU A 18 -2.37 -11.23 -7.20
CA LEU A 18 -2.39 -12.69 -7.37
C LEU A 18 -1.39 -13.39 -6.44
N PRO A 19 -0.12 -12.93 -6.34
CA PRO A 19 0.82 -13.49 -5.37
C PRO A 19 0.35 -13.38 -3.91
N VAL A 20 -0.27 -12.26 -3.53
CA VAL A 20 -0.80 -12.06 -2.15
C VAL A 20 -1.85 -13.11 -1.84
N VAL A 21 -2.78 -13.37 -2.77
CA VAL A 21 -3.82 -14.40 -2.60
C VAL A 21 -3.21 -15.79 -2.52
N LEU A 22 -2.28 -16.13 -3.42
CA LEU A 22 -1.64 -17.45 -3.46
C LEU A 22 -0.79 -17.72 -2.20
N PHE A 23 -0.12 -16.69 -1.66
CA PHE A 23 0.59 -16.76 -0.39
C PHE A 23 -0.34 -17.12 0.77
N HIS A 24 -1.47 -16.41 0.92
CA HIS A 24 -2.43 -16.69 1.99
C HIS A 24 -3.19 -18.00 1.79
N ALA A 25 -3.34 -18.46 0.54
CA ALA A 25 -3.91 -19.76 0.22
C ALA A 25 -2.93 -20.93 0.47
N GLY A 26 -1.67 -20.65 0.85
CA GLY A 26 -0.67 -21.69 1.14
C GLY A 26 -0.13 -22.41 -0.10
N VAL A 27 -0.23 -21.79 -1.28
CA VAL A 27 0.26 -22.39 -2.53
C VAL A 27 1.79 -22.43 -2.52
N PRO A 28 2.42 -23.61 -2.71
CA PRO A 28 3.88 -23.72 -2.73
C PRO A 28 4.51 -22.84 -3.81
N GLY A 29 5.65 -22.21 -3.48
CA GLY A 29 6.39 -21.32 -4.38
C GLY A 29 6.01 -19.84 -4.28
N PHE A 30 4.95 -19.46 -3.55
CA PHE A 30 4.53 -18.06 -3.38
C PHE A 30 4.84 -17.51 -1.98
N SER A 31 5.92 -17.98 -1.34
CA SER A 31 6.28 -17.61 0.05
C SER A 31 6.53 -16.12 0.27
N GLY A 32 6.92 -15.40 -0.78
CA GLY A 32 7.13 -13.96 -0.78
C GLY A 32 5.93 -13.17 -1.29
N GLY A 33 4.77 -13.78 -1.51
CA GLY A 33 3.63 -13.11 -2.16
C GLY A 33 3.11 -11.87 -1.42
N TYR A 34 3.42 -11.71 -0.14
CA TYR A 34 3.10 -10.52 0.65
C TYR A 34 3.69 -9.21 0.09
N VAL A 35 4.79 -9.27 -0.67
CA VAL A 35 5.42 -8.09 -1.30
C VAL A 35 4.53 -7.39 -2.33
N GLY A 36 3.45 -8.04 -2.78
CA GLY A 36 2.47 -7.44 -3.67
C GLY A 36 1.79 -6.21 -3.06
N VAL A 37 1.69 -6.13 -1.74
CA VAL A 37 1.13 -4.95 -1.04
C VAL A 37 1.98 -3.70 -1.28
N ASP A 38 3.30 -3.83 -1.28
CA ASP A 38 4.24 -2.72 -1.51
C ASP A 38 4.14 -2.19 -2.94
N VAL A 39 3.94 -3.10 -3.91
CA VAL A 39 3.63 -2.74 -5.31
C VAL A 39 2.32 -1.95 -5.36
N PHE A 40 1.29 -2.37 -4.62
CA PHE A 40 0.04 -1.62 -4.51
C PHE A 40 0.25 -0.22 -3.95
N PHE A 41 1.04 -0.05 -2.89
CA PHE A 41 1.33 1.27 -2.31
C PHE A 41 1.99 2.20 -3.32
N VAL A 42 2.93 1.72 -4.13
CA VAL A 42 3.53 2.52 -5.22
C VAL A 42 2.48 2.91 -6.27
N ILE A 43 1.65 1.97 -6.73
CA ILE A 43 0.58 2.26 -7.70
C ILE A 43 -0.43 3.29 -7.14
N SER A 44 -0.82 3.09 -5.89
CA SER A 44 -1.73 3.94 -5.14
C SER A 44 -1.19 5.37 -5.03
N GLY A 45 0.08 5.51 -4.65
CA GLY A 45 0.80 6.78 -4.59
C GLY A 45 0.85 7.48 -5.96
N TYR A 46 1.17 6.73 -7.02
CA TYR A 46 1.22 7.24 -8.40
C TYR A 46 -0.14 7.82 -8.83
N LEU A 47 -1.21 7.04 -8.69
CA LEU A 47 -2.53 7.44 -9.17
C LEU A 47 -3.09 8.63 -8.40
N ILE A 48 -3.01 8.62 -7.07
CA ILE A 48 -3.56 9.69 -6.26
C ILE A 48 -2.77 10.98 -6.43
N THR A 49 -1.44 10.89 -6.48
CA THR A 49 -0.62 12.08 -6.74
C THR A 49 -0.87 12.63 -8.14
N GLY A 50 -1.04 11.78 -9.15
CA GLY A 50 -1.38 12.21 -10.51
C GLY A 50 -2.71 12.97 -10.58
N ILE A 51 -3.75 12.45 -9.92
CA ILE A 51 -5.06 13.11 -9.82
C ILE A 51 -4.93 14.47 -9.10
N LEU A 52 -4.30 14.49 -7.93
CA LEU A 52 -4.15 15.71 -7.13
C LEU A 52 -3.30 16.76 -7.84
N ALA A 53 -2.21 16.35 -8.50
CA ALA A 53 -1.35 17.24 -9.26
C ALA A 53 -2.10 17.87 -10.45
N ALA A 54 -2.87 17.07 -11.20
CA ALA A 54 -3.67 17.55 -12.31
C ALA A 54 -4.76 18.55 -11.86
N GLU A 55 -5.50 18.23 -10.78
CA GLU A 55 -6.52 19.13 -10.24
C GLU A 55 -5.92 20.41 -9.65
N THR A 56 -4.77 20.32 -8.98
CA THR A 56 -4.05 21.48 -8.41
C THR A 56 -3.55 22.40 -9.52
N SER A 57 -2.90 21.84 -10.55
CA SER A 57 -2.41 22.61 -11.70
C SER A 57 -3.55 23.28 -12.48
N ALA A 58 -4.73 22.68 -12.48
CA ALA A 58 -5.92 23.24 -13.11
C ALA A 58 -6.69 24.23 -12.21
N GLY A 59 -6.26 24.45 -10.96
CA GLY A 59 -6.93 25.34 -10.00
C GLY A 59 -8.31 24.85 -9.53
N ARG A 60 -8.60 23.55 -9.65
CA ARG A 60 -9.94 22.97 -9.39
C ARG A 60 -9.93 21.87 -8.32
N LEU A 61 -8.86 21.76 -7.53
CA LEU A 61 -8.79 20.77 -6.45
C LEU A 61 -9.87 21.06 -5.40
N SER A 62 -10.82 20.14 -5.28
CA SER A 62 -11.82 20.11 -4.21
C SER A 62 -11.50 18.98 -3.25
N ILE A 63 -11.13 19.32 -2.01
CA ILE A 63 -10.80 18.34 -0.98
C ILE A 63 -12.02 17.50 -0.62
N LEU A 64 -13.18 18.14 -0.46
CA LEU A 64 -14.42 17.43 -0.19
C LEU A 64 -14.80 16.51 -1.36
N GLY A 65 -14.66 17.01 -2.60
CA GLY A 65 -14.93 16.20 -3.80
C GLY A 65 -13.95 15.04 -3.96
N PHE A 66 -12.70 15.21 -3.55
CA PHE A 66 -11.72 14.13 -3.50
C PHE A 66 -12.18 13.03 -2.53
N TYR A 67 -12.52 13.37 -1.29
CA TYR A 67 -12.98 12.38 -0.30
C TYR A 67 -14.30 11.73 -0.69
N GLU A 68 -15.25 12.48 -1.25
CA GLU A 68 -16.53 11.91 -1.72
C GLU A 68 -16.31 10.79 -2.74
N ARG A 69 -15.45 11.01 -3.75
CA ARG A 69 -15.13 9.99 -4.76
C ARG A 69 -14.50 8.74 -4.15
N ARG A 70 -13.65 8.91 -3.13
CA ARG A 70 -13.00 7.79 -2.42
C ARG A 70 -14.01 6.98 -1.63
N VAL A 71 -14.86 7.65 -0.85
CA VAL A 71 -15.93 7.00 -0.09
C VAL A 71 -16.85 6.21 -1.00
N ARG A 72 -17.33 6.79 -2.13
CA ARG A 72 -18.20 6.10 -3.09
C ARG A 72 -17.53 4.90 -3.76
N ARG A 73 -16.19 4.91 -3.88
CA ARG A 73 -15.42 3.83 -4.51
C ARG A 73 -15.11 2.68 -3.54
N ILE A 74 -14.80 2.98 -2.28
CA ILE A 74 -14.22 2.03 -1.33
C ILE A 74 -15.26 1.48 -0.36
N LEU A 75 -16.10 2.36 0.18
CA LEU A 75 -17.00 2.01 1.28
C LEU A 75 -18.02 0.91 0.91
N PRO A 76 -18.61 0.86 -0.31
CA PRO A 76 -19.53 -0.21 -0.66
C PRO A 76 -18.90 -1.61 -0.61
N ALA A 77 -17.68 -1.75 -1.16
CA ALA A 77 -16.97 -3.02 -1.16
C ALA A 77 -16.51 -3.41 0.25
N LEU A 78 -15.99 -2.44 1.02
CA LEU A 78 -15.58 -2.66 2.41
C LEU A 78 -16.76 -3.11 3.28
N ILE A 79 -17.90 -2.42 3.20
CA ILE A 79 -19.11 -2.78 3.94
C ILE A 79 -19.56 -4.19 3.57
N ALA A 80 -19.59 -4.54 2.28
CA ALA A 80 -19.99 -5.87 1.82
C ALA A 80 -19.07 -6.96 2.41
N VAL A 81 -17.75 -6.79 2.30
CA VAL A 81 -16.77 -7.74 2.86
C VAL A 81 -16.92 -7.84 4.38
N CYS A 82 -17.01 -6.71 5.08
CA CYS A 82 -17.17 -6.68 6.54
C CYS A 82 -18.48 -7.35 6.98
N ALA A 83 -19.59 -7.11 6.30
CA ALA A 83 -20.90 -7.68 6.64
C ALA A 83 -20.94 -9.19 6.43
N VAL A 84 -20.45 -9.69 5.27
CA VAL A 84 -20.38 -11.12 5.00
C VAL A 84 -19.44 -11.81 5.98
N THR A 85 -18.28 -11.21 6.26
CA THR A 85 -17.31 -11.77 7.21
C THR A 85 -17.88 -11.77 8.63
N ALA A 86 -18.62 -10.74 9.03
CA ALA A 86 -19.27 -10.68 10.35
C ALA A 86 -20.36 -11.75 10.49
N ALA A 87 -21.17 -11.98 9.46
CA ALA A 87 -22.16 -13.05 9.46
C ALA A 87 -21.50 -14.44 9.61
N ALA A 88 -20.39 -14.68 8.89
CA ALA A 88 -19.63 -15.91 9.01
C ALA A 88 -18.96 -16.06 10.40
N ALA A 89 -18.38 -14.98 10.92
CA ALA A 89 -17.76 -14.96 12.24
C ALA A 89 -18.76 -15.33 13.33
N LEU A 90 -19.97 -14.73 13.32
CA LEU A 90 -21.03 -15.05 14.28
C LEU A 90 -21.49 -16.50 14.24
N ALA A 91 -21.37 -17.17 13.09
CA ALA A 91 -21.77 -18.56 12.93
C ALA A 91 -20.69 -19.57 13.38
N VAL A 92 -19.40 -19.19 13.33
CA VAL A 92 -18.28 -20.16 13.46
C VAL A 92 -17.34 -19.87 14.62
N MET A 93 -17.20 -18.61 15.05
CA MET A 93 -16.18 -18.20 16.03
C MET A 93 -16.66 -18.35 17.48
N MET A 94 -15.71 -18.64 18.38
CA MET A 94 -15.97 -18.68 19.82
C MET A 94 -16.13 -17.26 20.40
N PRO A 95 -16.76 -17.10 21.59
CA PRO A 95 -17.00 -15.77 22.17
C PRO A 95 -15.75 -14.91 22.42
N GLN A 96 -14.58 -15.52 22.62
CA GLN A 96 -13.31 -14.80 22.74
C GLN A 96 -12.86 -14.26 21.38
N ASP A 97 -12.86 -15.09 20.34
CA ASP A 97 -12.45 -14.72 18.98
C ASP A 97 -13.39 -13.68 18.39
N LEU A 98 -14.70 -13.74 18.71
CA LEU A 98 -15.68 -12.72 18.32
C LEU A 98 -15.35 -11.33 18.89
N ARG A 99 -14.75 -11.25 20.08
CA ARG A 99 -14.33 -9.96 20.66
C ARG A 99 -13.14 -9.37 19.92
N GLU A 100 -12.17 -10.20 19.53
CA GLU A 100 -11.02 -9.78 18.73
C GLU A 100 -11.42 -9.43 17.29
N PHE A 101 -12.32 -10.22 16.70
CA PHE A 101 -12.95 -9.92 15.43
C PHE A 101 -13.69 -8.58 15.47
N GLY A 102 -14.45 -8.30 16.53
CA GLY A 102 -15.14 -7.01 16.72
C GLY A 102 -14.18 -5.81 16.74
N ARG A 103 -13.01 -5.95 17.38
CA ARG A 103 -11.95 -4.92 17.34
C ARG A 103 -11.39 -4.74 15.93
N SER A 104 -11.13 -5.83 15.23
CA SER A 104 -10.64 -5.82 13.83
C SER A 104 -11.66 -5.17 12.89
N LEU A 105 -12.94 -5.49 13.06
CA LEU A 105 -14.06 -4.92 12.30
C LEU A 105 -14.18 -3.41 12.53
N ALA A 106 -14.14 -2.97 13.78
CA ALA A 106 -14.14 -1.54 14.11
C ALA A 106 -12.91 -0.83 13.51
N GLY A 107 -11.73 -1.45 13.63
CA GLY A 107 -10.51 -0.96 13.00
C GLY A 107 -10.63 -0.84 11.48
N ALA A 108 -11.21 -1.83 10.80
CA ALA A 108 -11.40 -1.80 9.35
C ALA A 108 -12.34 -0.67 8.93
N MET A 109 -13.49 -0.53 9.60
CA MET A 109 -14.51 0.48 9.28
C MET A 109 -14.05 1.91 9.55
N LEU A 110 -13.13 2.10 10.51
CA LEU A 110 -12.55 3.40 10.85
C LEU A 110 -11.21 3.67 10.14
N PHE A 111 -10.77 2.78 9.25
CA PHE A 111 -9.44 2.84 8.62
C PHE A 111 -8.29 2.96 9.63
N PHE A 112 -8.38 2.20 10.72
CA PHE A 112 -7.43 2.18 11.83
C PHE A 112 -6.92 0.76 12.15
N SER A 113 -7.25 -0.23 11.30
CA SER A 113 -6.94 -1.64 11.56
C SER A 113 -5.44 -1.94 11.67
N ASN A 114 -4.59 -1.17 11.00
CA ASN A 114 -3.14 -1.28 11.13
C ASN A 114 -2.66 -1.08 12.58
N PHE A 115 -3.25 -0.15 13.34
CA PHE A 115 -2.92 0.03 14.76
C PHE A 115 -3.49 -1.08 15.63
N VAL A 116 -4.68 -1.60 15.29
CA VAL A 116 -5.28 -2.75 15.98
C VAL A 116 -4.35 -3.96 15.90
N PHE A 117 -3.80 -4.24 14.71
CA PHE A 117 -2.89 -5.36 14.51
C PHE A 117 -1.49 -5.11 15.07
N ALA A 118 -0.98 -3.87 15.01
CA ALA A 118 0.28 -3.51 15.66
C ALA A 118 0.25 -3.73 17.18
N ALA A 119 -0.88 -3.42 17.82
CA ALA A 119 -1.04 -3.62 19.26
C ALA A 119 -1.29 -5.09 19.65
N GLY A 120 -1.64 -5.94 18.68
CA GLY A 120 -2.05 -7.33 18.90
C GLY A 120 -0.90 -8.31 19.06
N ALA A 121 0.29 -8.03 18.54
CA ALA A 121 1.31 -9.02 18.20
C ALA A 121 2.17 -9.58 19.36
N GLY A 122 1.59 -9.76 20.55
CA GLY A 122 2.26 -10.38 21.70
C GLY A 122 2.29 -11.92 21.65
N TYR A 123 2.97 -12.53 22.63
CA TYR A 123 3.12 -14.00 22.77
C TYR A 123 1.80 -14.80 22.79
N PHE A 124 0.69 -14.15 23.19
CA PHE A 124 -0.65 -14.76 23.25
C PHE A 124 -1.57 -14.35 22.09
N ASP A 125 -1.02 -13.72 21.06
CA ASP A 125 -1.80 -13.30 19.90
C ASP A 125 -2.25 -14.49 19.05
N ALA A 126 -3.42 -14.35 18.44
CA ALA A 126 -3.91 -15.34 17.48
C ALA A 126 -3.03 -15.34 16.21
N PRO A 127 -2.80 -16.51 15.59
CA PRO A 127 -2.07 -16.59 14.32
C PRO A 127 -2.68 -15.68 13.25
N ALA A 128 -1.85 -15.14 12.37
CA ALA A 128 -2.30 -14.24 11.30
C ALA A 128 -3.36 -14.90 10.40
N GLU A 129 -3.25 -16.21 10.17
CA GLU A 129 -4.15 -17.00 9.33
C GLU A 129 -5.58 -17.09 9.89
N THR A 130 -5.77 -16.86 11.20
CA THR A 130 -7.10 -16.94 11.84
C THR A 130 -7.80 -15.59 11.91
N LYS A 131 -7.16 -14.50 11.45
CA LYS A 131 -7.69 -13.12 11.49
C LYS A 131 -8.31 -12.74 10.15
N PRO A 132 -9.65 -12.84 9.96
CA PRO A 132 -10.25 -12.73 8.63
C PRO A 132 -10.11 -11.34 8.00
N LEU A 133 -10.04 -10.30 8.84
CA LEU A 133 -9.92 -8.91 8.42
C LEU A 133 -8.47 -8.41 8.49
N LEU A 134 -7.46 -9.29 8.66
CA LEU A 134 -6.07 -8.86 8.75
C LEU A 134 -5.68 -7.98 7.56
N HIS A 135 -6.02 -8.40 6.34
CA HIS A 135 -5.71 -7.70 5.09
C HIS A 135 -6.17 -6.23 5.02
N THR A 136 -7.07 -5.75 5.89
CA THR A 136 -7.53 -4.34 5.88
C THR A 136 -6.49 -3.36 6.41
N TRP A 137 -5.40 -3.85 7.02
CA TRP A 137 -4.33 -3.00 7.54
C TRP A 137 -3.71 -2.12 6.46
N SER A 138 -3.50 -2.67 5.25
CA SER A 138 -2.86 -1.96 4.15
C SER A 138 -3.78 -0.87 3.59
N LEU A 139 -5.07 -1.17 3.47
CA LEU A 139 -6.11 -0.19 3.12
C LEU A 139 -6.18 0.94 4.17
N SER A 140 -5.98 0.64 5.46
CA SER A 140 -5.98 1.66 6.50
C SER A 140 -4.79 2.63 6.36
N ILE A 141 -3.59 2.13 6.08
CA ILE A 141 -2.41 2.96 5.81
C ILE A 141 -2.65 3.85 4.59
N GLU A 142 -3.20 3.27 3.53
CA GLU A 142 -3.57 3.99 2.32
C GLU A 142 -4.53 5.15 2.60
N GLU A 143 -5.67 4.89 3.26
CA GLU A 143 -6.65 5.94 3.56
C GLU A 143 -6.11 7.01 4.52
N GLN A 144 -5.26 6.64 5.49
CA GLN A 144 -4.57 7.60 6.34
C GLN A 144 -3.62 8.51 5.53
N PHE A 145 -2.90 7.94 4.55
CA PHE A 145 -2.09 8.74 3.63
C PHE A 145 -2.99 9.67 2.81
N TYR A 146 -4.12 9.19 2.28
CA TYR A 146 -5.03 10.01 1.47
C TYR A 146 -5.76 11.07 2.27
N LEU A 147 -5.92 10.92 3.57
CA LEU A 147 -6.47 11.95 4.45
C LEU A 147 -5.52 13.15 4.59
N ILE A 148 -4.22 12.93 4.51
CA ILE A 148 -3.19 13.96 4.75
C ILE A 148 -2.68 14.53 3.42
N PHE A 149 -2.46 13.68 2.43
CA PHE A 149 -1.71 14.01 1.22
C PHE A 149 -2.33 15.09 0.31
N PRO A 150 -3.67 15.19 0.15
CA PRO A 150 -4.30 16.32 -0.56
C PRO A 150 -3.95 17.68 0.05
N TRP A 151 -3.86 17.78 1.38
CA TRP A 151 -3.45 19.00 2.07
C TRP A 151 -1.98 19.30 1.85
N VAL A 152 -1.13 18.27 1.87
CA VAL A 152 0.29 18.41 1.49
C VAL A 152 0.39 18.95 0.06
N MET A 153 -0.34 18.40 -0.90
CA MET A 153 -0.36 18.89 -2.29
C MET A 153 -0.90 20.32 -2.43
N LEU A 154 -1.84 20.73 -1.58
CA LEU A 154 -2.34 22.10 -1.54
C LEU A 154 -1.32 23.10 -1.01
N TRP A 155 -0.65 22.80 0.10
CA TRP A 155 0.28 23.72 0.76
C TRP A 155 1.66 23.72 0.10
N LEU A 156 2.12 22.54 -0.33
CA LEU A 156 3.45 22.35 -0.89
C LEU A 156 3.40 22.53 -2.41
N ARG A 157 3.49 23.79 -2.86
CA ARG A 157 3.46 24.16 -4.28
C ARG A 157 4.82 24.62 -4.81
N GLY A 158 4.98 24.54 -6.13
CA GLY A 158 6.13 25.10 -6.84
C GLY A 158 7.44 24.33 -6.58
N ARG A 159 8.56 25.07 -6.56
CA ARG A 159 9.93 24.49 -6.57
C ARG A 159 10.26 23.62 -5.35
N TRP A 160 9.58 23.83 -4.24
CA TRP A 160 9.83 23.09 -2.99
C TRP A 160 9.12 21.74 -2.90
N ARG A 161 8.17 21.47 -3.82
CA ARG A 161 7.37 20.24 -3.76
C ARG A 161 8.19 18.97 -3.89
N ARG A 162 9.01 18.88 -4.93
CA ARG A 162 9.87 17.72 -5.16
C ARG A 162 10.89 17.49 -4.03
N PRO A 163 11.70 18.49 -3.61
CA PRO A 163 12.72 18.24 -2.58
C PRO A 163 12.13 17.84 -1.24
N VAL A 164 10.99 18.42 -0.84
CA VAL A 164 10.33 18.03 0.43
C VAL A 164 9.78 16.61 0.35
N LEU A 165 9.13 16.21 -0.75
CA LEU A 165 8.66 14.83 -0.91
C LEU A 165 9.82 13.82 -0.95
N LEU A 166 10.94 14.18 -1.58
CA LEU A 166 12.16 13.36 -1.55
C LEU A 166 12.72 13.22 -0.13
N ALA A 167 12.76 14.31 0.63
CA ALA A 167 13.20 14.28 2.02
C ALA A 167 12.28 13.41 2.89
N LEU A 168 10.96 13.52 2.72
CA LEU A 168 9.98 12.68 3.43
C LEU A 168 10.11 11.21 3.05
N LEU A 169 10.33 10.91 1.76
CA LEU A 169 10.59 9.55 1.30
C LEU A 169 11.85 9.00 1.95
N GLY A 170 12.96 9.74 1.91
CA GLY A 170 14.22 9.33 2.51
C GLY A 170 14.13 9.12 4.01
N ALA A 171 13.43 10.02 4.72
CA ALA A 171 13.21 9.90 6.16
C ALA A 171 12.34 8.68 6.52
N SER A 172 11.24 8.46 5.79
CA SER A 172 10.36 7.30 6.01
C SER A 172 11.06 5.98 5.69
N LEU A 173 11.84 5.91 4.62
CA LEU A 173 12.64 4.73 4.26
C LEU A 173 13.72 4.45 5.32
N ALA A 174 14.46 5.47 5.76
CA ALA A 174 15.47 5.32 6.81
C ALA A 174 14.84 4.83 8.13
N ALA A 175 13.68 5.38 8.49
CA ALA A 175 12.93 4.94 9.66
C ALA A 175 12.42 3.50 9.48
N SER A 176 11.99 3.10 8.29
CA SER A 176 11.60 1.71 7.97
C SER A 176 12.76 0.74 8.17
N ILE A 177 13.94 1.08 7.65
CA ILE A 177 15.17 0.27 7.77
C ILE A 177 15.58 0.12 9.24
N ALA A 178 15.51 1.21 10.01
CA ALA A 178 15.77 1.17 11.44
C ALA A 178 14.71 0.34 12.18
N GLY A 179 13.43 0.57 11.87
CA GLY A 179 12.28 -0.11 12.47
C GLY A 179 12.38 -1.62 12.36
N VAL A 180 12.73 -2.17 11.19
CA VAL A 180 12.89 -3.62 11.01
C VAL A 180 13.92 -4.24 11.97
N ARG A 181 14.88 -3.47 12.49
CA ARG A 181 15.88 -3.97 13.46
C ARG A 181 15.42 -3.89 14.91
N PHE A 182 14.64 -2.87 15.26
CA PHE A 182 14.28 -2.58 16.65
C PHE A 182 12.87 -3.04 17.01
N ASP A 183 11.95 -2.96 16.06
CA ASP A 183 10.52 -3.22 16.23
C ASP A 183 9.88 -3.61 14.87
N PRO A 184 10.06 -4.87 14.44
CA PRO A 184 9.60 -5.35 13.13
C PRO A 184 8.09 -5.22 12.92
N GLU A 185 7.30 -5.38 13.98
CA GLU A 185 5.84 -5.29 13.93
C GLU A 185 5.39 -3.86 13.63
N ASN A 186 5.95 -2.88 14.33
CA ASN A 186 5.66 -1.49 14.02
C ASN A 186 6.23 -1.10 12.66
N ALA A 187 7.40 -1.61 12.25
CA ALA A 187 7.92 -1.40 10.90
C ALA A 187 6.95 -1.86 9.80
N PHE A 188 6.18 -2.92 10.06
CA PHE A 188 5.19 -3.46 9.16
C PHE A 188 3.88 -2.65 9.15
N PHE A 189 3.34 -2.30 10.32
CA PHE A 189 2.00 -1.71 10.45
C PHE A 189 1.95 -0.18 10.55
N MET A 190 3.07 0.49 10.84
CA MET A 190 3.04 1.93 11.07
C MET A 190 3.07 2.75 9.77
N PRO A 191 2.14 3.71 9.59
CA PRO A 191 2.00 4.44 8.33
C PRO A 191 3.26 5.24 7.97
N HIS A 192 3.90 5.86 8.95
CA HIS A 192 5.08 6.69 8.74
C HIS A 192 6.33 5.88 8.34
N LEU A 193 6.34 4.56 8.61
CA LEU A 193 7.41 3.64 8.22
C LEU A 193 7.16 2.99 6.84
N ARG A 194 5.94 3.16 6.31
CA ARG A 194 5.47 2.64 5.01
C ARG A 194 5.23 3.75 3.98
N ALA A 195 5.16 5.00 4.41
CA ALA A 195 4.83 6.16 3.58
C ALA A 195 5.78 6.36 2.39
N TRP A 196 7.04 5.93 2.50
CA TRP A 196 8.02 6.04 1.41
C TRP A 196 7.58 5.31 0.12
N GLU A 197 6.80 4.24 0.22
CA GLU A 197 6.28 3.45 -0.92
C GLU A 197 5.26 4.27 -1.72
N LEU A 198 4.31 4.89 -1.02
CA LEU A 198 3.33 5.81 -1.58
C LEU A 198 3.99 7.08 -2.14
N LEU A 199 5.00 7.60 -1.44
CA LEU A 199 5.76 8.77 -1.89
C LEU A 199 6.60 8.48 -3.13
N LEU A 200 7.14 7.26 -3.28
CA LEU A 200 7.86 6.83 -4.49
C LEU A 200 6.95 6.90 -5.71
N GLY A 201 5.77 6.27 -5.60
CA GLY A 201 4.74 6.36 -6.64
C GLY A 201 4.35 7.81 -6.94
N GLY A 202 4.17 8.61 -5.90
CA GLY A 202 3.83 10.02 -6.05
C GLY A 202 4.89 10.86 -6.76
N LEU A 203 6.18 10.63 -6.47
CA LEU A 203 7.27 11.30 -7.18
C LEU A 203 7.33 10.90 -8.66
N ILE A 204 7.07 9.63 -8.97
CA ILE A 204 6.96 9.14 -10.35
C ILE A 204 5.82 9.85 -11.09
N ALA A 205 4.66 10.02 -10.45
CA ALA A 205 3.56 10.79 -11.03
C ALA A 205 3.90 12.26 -11.26
N LEU A 206 4.81 12.82 -10.45
CA LEU A 206 5.34 14.17 -10.63
C LEU A 206 6.51 14.24 -11.62
N GLY A 207 6.82 13.15 -12.33
CA GLY A 207 7.86 13.06 -13.35
C GLY A 207 9.27 12.92 -12.80
N TRP A 208 9.43 12.30 -11.63
CA TRP A 208 10.75 11.96 -11.06
C TRP A 208 10.84 10.45 -10.73
N PRO A 209 11.90 9.75 -11.19
CA PRO A 209 12.94 10.23 -12.10
C PRO A 209 12.38 10.54 -13.50
N PRO A 210 13.10 11.32 -14.33
CA PRO A 210 12.67 11.58 -15.70
C PRO A 210 12.57 10.27 -16.50
N ALA A 211 11.57 10.18 -17.36
CA ALA A 211 11.37 9.01 -18.23
C ALA A 211 12.58 8.80 -19.16
N ALA A 212 12.94 7.54 -19.39
CA ALA A 212 14.04 7.14 -20.25
C ALA A 212 13.51 6.25 -21.39
N PRO A 213 12.80 6.80 -22.40
CA PRO A 213 12.08 6.01 -23.40
C PRO A 213 13.00 5.07 -24.21
N ARG A 214 14.28 5.43 -24.39
CA ARG A 214 15.28 4.58 -25.05
C ARG A 214 15.61 3.30 -24.27
N LEU A 215 15.41 3.32 -22.95
CA LEU A 215 15.66 2.18 -22.07
C LEU A 215 14.37 1.46 -21.68
N ALA A 216 13.21 1.89 -22.18
CA ALA A 216 11.90 1.40 -21.73
C ALA A 216 11.77 -0.14 -21.77
N PRO A 217 12.18 -0.86 -22.83
CA PRO A 217 12.10 -2.33 -22.83
C PRO A 217 12.94 -2.97 -21.72
N ALA A 218 14.16 -2.46 -21.50
CA ALA A 218 15.07 -2.96 -20.48
C ALA A 218 14.58 -2.64 -19.06
N LEU A 219 14.07 -1.42 -18.84
CA LEU A 219 13.50 -1.02 -17.56
C LEU A 219 12.21 -1.79 -17.24
N GLY A 220 11.37 -2.08 -18.24
CA GLY A 220 10.18 -2.90 -18.08
C GLY A 220 10.51 -4.33 -17.65
N LEU A 221 11.48 -4.97 -18.32
CA LEU A 221 11.92 -6.32 -17.95
C LEU A 221 12.59 -6.37 -16.58
N ALA A 222 13.47 -5.41 -16.28
CA ALA A 222 14.10 -5.28 -14.96
C ALA A 222 13.05 -5.02 -13.88
N GLY A 223 12.05 -4.19 -14.17
CA GLY A 223 10.94 -3.89 -13.28
C GLY A 223 10.11 -5.13 -12.95
N LEU A 224 9.74 -5.92 -13.98
CA LEU A 224 9.05 -7.19 -13.78
C LEU A 224 9.88 -8.19 -12.98
N ALA A 225 11.18 -8.29 -13.25
CA ALA A 225 12.07 -9.17 -12.48
C ALA A 225 12.16 -8.74 -11.00
N LEU A 226 12.19 -7.44 -10.73
CA LEU A 226 12.24 -6.90 -9.37
C LEU A 226 10.90 -7.01 -8.62
N VAL A 227 9.77 -7.07 -9.32
CA VAL A 227 8.45 -7.37 -8.73
C VAL A 227 8.28 -8.86 -8.48
N LEU A 228 8.60 -9.71 -9.47
CA LEU A 228 8.34 -11.14 -9.41
C LEU A 228 9.42 -11.92 -8.65
N GLY A 229 10.68 -11.51 -8.70
CA GLY A 229 11.77 -12.19 -7.99
C GLY A 229 11.49 -12.38 -6.49
N PRO A 230 11.16 -11.31 -5.74
CA PRO A 230 10.81 -11.39 -4.33
C PRO A 230 9.65 -12.34 -4.04
N VAL A 231 8.66 -12.47 -4.93
CA VAL A 231 7.52 -13.39 -4.74
C VAL A 231 7.96 -14.84 -4.54
N PHE A 232 8.99 -15.26 -5.29
CA PHE A 232 9.50 -16.64 -5.28
C PHE A 232 10.71 -16.84 -4.37
N LEU A 233 11.44 -15.76 -4.05
CA LEU A 233 12.71 -15.83 -3.33
C LEU A 233 12.62 -15.41 -1.86
N TYR A 234 11.63 -14.59 -1.49
CA TYR A 234 11.44 -14.18 -0.10
C TYR A 234 10.56 -15.18 0.65
N ASP A 235 10.63 -15.11 1.96
CA ASP A 235 9.89 -15.95 2.88
C ASP A 235 9.59 -15.21 4.20
N ARG A 236 9.13 -15.95 5.21
CA ARG A 236 8.82 -15.42 6.55
C ARG A 236 10.08 -15.02 7.36
N ALA A 237 11.27 -15.48 6.97
CA ALA A 237 12.54 -15.16 7.63
C ALA A 237 13.20 -13.89 7.05
N THR A 238 12.73 -13.44 5.89
CA THR A 238 13.21 -12.22 5.25
C THR A 238 12.86 -11.00 6.12
N PRO A 239 13.85 -10.20 6.58
CA PRO A 239 13.57 -9.00 7.36
C PRO A 239 12.81 -7.97 6.52
N PHE A 240 11.54 -7.74 6.87
CA PHE A 240 10.60 -6.97 6.05
C PHE A 240 9.88 -5.91 6.90
N PRO A 241 9.61 -4.70 6.37
CA PRO A 241 9.91 -4.23 5.01
C PRO A 241 11.35 -3.77 4.80
N GLY A 242 11.73 -2.61 5.33
CA GLY A 242 13.10 -2.09 5.26
C GLY A 242 13.71 -2.14 3.86
N LEU A 243 14.92 -2.68 3.76
CA LEU A 243 15.63 -2.81 2.47
C LEU A 243 14.99 -3.84 1.52
N ALA A 244 14.36 -4.89 2.06
CA ALA A 244 13.79 -5.96 1.24
C ALA A 244 12.64 -5.46 0.36
N ALA A 245 11.86 -4.49 0.87
CA ALA A 245 10.77 -3.84 0.13
C ALA A 245 11.25 -2.92 -1.01
N LEU A 246 12.54 -2.55 -1.09
CA LEU A 246 13.05 -1.74 -2.20
C LEU A 246 12.89 -2.44 -3.55
N ALA A 247 13.11 -3.76 -3.60
CA ALA A 247 13.00 -4.52 -4.85
C ALA A 247 11.59 -4.41 -5.47
N PRO A 248 10.49 -4.83 -4.79
CA PRO A 248 9.15 -4.72 -5.37
C PRO A 248 8.75 -3.27 -5.65
N CYS A 249 9.14 -2.30 -4.80
CA CYS A 249 8.79 -0.89 -4.97
C CYS A 249 9.49 -0.23 -6.17
N ILE A 250 10.81 -0.42 -6.30
CA ILE A 250 11.57 0.06 -7.45
C ILE A 250 11.09 -0.66 -8.70
N GLY A 251 10.85 -1.97 -8.63
CA GLY A 251 10.34 -2.75 -9.75
C GLY A 251 9.02 -2.21 -10.29
N ALA A 252 8.06 -1.94 -9.39
CA ALA A 252 6.80 -1.28 -9.73
C ALA A 252 7.03 0.10 -10.36
N GLY A 253 7.93 0.89 -9.76
CA GLY A 253 8.28 2.21 -10.28
C GLY A 253 8.85 2.17 -11.70
N LEU A 254 9.73 1.22 -12.00
CA LEU A 254 10.31 1.01 -13.33
C LEU A 254 9.24 0.64 -14.36
N VAL A 255 8.29 -0.23 -14.02
CA VAL A 255 7.16 -0.59 -14.91
C VAL A 255 6.22 0.61 -15.12
N ILE A 256 6.08 1.51 -14.14
CA ILE A 256 5.24 2.71 -14.29
C ILE A 256 5.90 3.78 -15.17
N LEU A 257 7.24 3.86 -15.18
CA LEU A 257 8.05 4.89 -15.83
C LEU A 257 8.22 4.73 -17.36
N ILE A 258 7.92 3.54 -17.90
CA ILE A 258 8.02 3.24 -19.33
C ILE A 258 6.80 3.78 -20.11
#